data_AF-A0A940VFY1-F1
#
_entry.id   AF-A0A940VFY1-F1
#
_cell.length_a   1.000
_cell.length_b   1.000
_cell.length_c   1.000
_cell.angle_alpha   90.00
_cell.angle_beta   90.00
_cell.angle_gamma   90.00
#
_symmetry.space_group_name_H-M   'P 1'
#
loop_
_entity.id
_entity.type
_entity.pdbx_description
1 polymer ?
#
loop_
_entity_poly.entity_id
_entity_poly.type
_entity_poly.pdbx_seq_one_letter_code
_entity_poly.pdbx_strand_id
1 'polypeptide(L)'
;MRSRDIGRVAVRYRWDRLRVSFWFTPVVMSMGAILLAWAMYWVDLQIPNETLETSRLILVGTPEELRSYLITMATTILATAGVVFTLLTLPLSTVAAQYGSRLLRVFLGDRTSQLVLGMFAATFVYCLAAALSIPPAEVQPEGPQLTATVGLFLMVATFASLILLVQHVSTMLQAPNIAAAAGAELRGVVLAEMPETVSSDSGRQASQEAAAALVEADGRPVRVRQTGYIEYVDPAAVLALARGSNLVIRLLRKPGRFVTRGEVVALVWPDARVDERLAEQIRRAFRIGNTRTPTQDLVYGVNQLVEMAVRAMSPAINDPFTAMTCLDYIGEGLALFIRQGLRGAHYYDPEGRLRLVLEPVTFDELLSAAFDMLRHASRDNASVLLHMLEVIDLVGEAAGSSTAKDTVQARQSLLRHVSLIRSESLAGELTEQDRQLIQLRTEALIAKWA
;
A
#
# COMPACT_ATOMS: atom_id res chain seq x y z
N MET A 1 28.95 -12.19 -10.25
CA MET A 1 27.81 -11.23 -10.14
C MET A 1 26.65 -11.82 -9.33
N ARG A 2 26.88 -12.28 -8.09
CA ARG A 2 26.00 -13.29 -7.42
C ARG A 2 25.37 -12.89 -6.07
N SER A 3 25.50 -11.64 -5.60
CA SER A 3 24.90 -11.22 -4.31
C SER A 3 24.20 -9.85 -4.31
N ARG A 4 24.23 -9.12 -5.43
CA ARG A 4 23.71 -7.74 -5.49
C ARG A 4 22.19 -7.66 -5.70
N ASP A 5 21.56 -8.64 -6.33
CA ASP A 5 20.13 -8.54 -6.67
C ASP A 5 19.18 -9.00 -5.56
N ILE A 6 19.58 -9.99 -4.74
CA ILE A 6 18.82 -10.37 -3.51
C ILE A 6 18.81 -9.21 -2.50
N GLY A 7 19.88 -8.42 -2.46
CA GLY A 7 19.98 -7.23 -1.61
C GLY A 7 19.05 -6.10 -2.02
N ARG A 8 18.84 -5.89 -3.33
CA ARG A 8 18.02 -4.77 -3.84
C ARG A 8 16.54 -4.90 -3.51
N VAL A 9 15.99 -6.11 -3.49
CA VAL A 9 14.56 -6.35 -3.22
C VAL A 9 14.26 -6.35 -1.72
N ALA A 10 15.12 -6.96 -0.90
CA ALA A 10 15.04 -6.85 0.55
C ALA A 10 15.22 -5.38 1.02
N VAL A 11 16.06 -4.60 0.33
CA VAL A 11 16.16 -3.15 0.52
C VAL A 11 14.89 -2.45 0.09
N ARG A 12 14.29 -2.77 -1.07
CA ARG A 12 13.03 -2.14 -1.51
C ARG A 12 11.88 -2.38 -0.53
N TYR A 13 11.72 -3.60 -0.01
CA TYR A 13 10.73 -3.90 1.03
C TYR A 13 11.08 -3.26 2.39
N ARG A 14 12.36 -3.30 2.83
CA ARG A 14 12.77 -2.59 4.06
C ARG A 14 12.57 -1.09 3.91
N TRP A 15 12.77 -0.56 2.71
CA TRP A 15 12.54 0.83 2.36
C TRP A 15 11.06 1.17 2.34
N ASP A 16 10.19 0.29 1.83
CA ASP A 16 8.74 0.45 1.94
C ASP A 16 8.28 0.40 3.40
N ARG A 17 8.82 -0.51 4.20
CA ARG A 17 8.52 -0.60 5.65
C ARG A 17 9.05 0.60 6.43
N LEU A 18 10.19 1.17 6.04
CA LEU A 18 10.76 2.40 6.61
C LEU A 18 9.98 3.64 6.16
N ARG A 19 9.49 3.68 4.91
CA ARG A 19 8.61 4.74 4.40
C ARG A 19 7.24 4.73 5.07
N VAL A 20 6.74 3.57 5.46
CA VAL A 20 5.51 3.42 6.27
C VAL A 20 5.79 3.65 7.77
N SER A 21 7.06 3.80 8.18
CA SER A 21 7.38 4.09 9.58
C SER A 21 7.13 5.57 9.88
N PHE A 22 6.17 5.79 10.76
CA PHE A 22 5.81 7.11 11.30
C PHE A 22 7.01 7.91 11.86
N TRP A 23 8.03 7.21 12.36
CA TRP A 23 9.17 7.81 13.07
C TRP A 23 10.41 8.05 12.20
N PHE A 24 10.48 7.44 11.02
CA PHE A 24 11.70 7.51 10.21
C PHE A 24 11.99 8.95 9.74
N THR A 25 10.99 9.62 9.17
CA THR A 25 11.11 11.01 8.71
C THR A 25 11.43 11.98 9.85
N PRO A 26 10.73 11.95 11.01
CA PRO A 26 11.11 12.78 12.16
C PRO A 26 12.54 12.59 12.64
N VAL A 27 13.03 11.35 12.76
CA VAL A 27 14.40 11.09 13.22
C VAL A 27 15.43 11.70 12.27
N VAL A 28 15.23 11.54 10.96
CA VAL A 28 16.13 12.13 9.96
C VAL A 28 16.11 13.65 10.02
N MET A 29 14.94 14.27 10.15
CA MET A 29 14.80 15.72 10.27
C MET A 29 15.43 16.25 11.57
N SER A 30 15.27 15.56 12.69
CA SER A 30 15.92 15.90 13.97
C SER A 30 17.44 15.81 13.89
N MET A 31 18.00 14.80 13.21
CA MET A 31 19.45 14.74 12.97
C MET A 31 19.92 15.93 12.12
N GLY A 32 19.16 16.28 11.07
CA GLY A 32 19.43 17.47 10.27
C GLY A 32 19.36 18.78 11.08
N ALA A 33 18.44 18.88 12.02
CA ALA A 33 18.29 20.04 12.90
C ALA A 33 19.49 20.24 13.84
N ILE A 34 20.08 19.17 14.37
CA ILE A 34 21.32 19.25 15.17
C ILE A 34 22.45 19.83 14.33
N LEU A 35 22.65 19.28 13.13
CA LEU A 35 23.68 19.77 12.20
C LEU A 35 23.43 21.23 11.81
N LEU A 36 22.18 21.61 11.59
CA LEU A 36 21.81 23.00 11.29
C LEU A 36 22.10 23.94 12.46
N ALA A 37 21.82 23.53 13.71
CA ALA A 37 22.13 24.33 14.90
C ALA A 37 23.63 24.58 15.03
N TRP A 38 24.46 23.54 14.86
CA TRP A 38 25.92 23.69 14.88
C TRP A 38 26.45 24.51 13.72
N ALA A 39 25.90 24.34 12.52
CA ALA A 39 26.28 25.13 11.35
C ALA A 39 25.94 26.61 11.54
N MET A 40 24.74 26.93 12.04
CA MET A 40 24.34 28.32 12.31
C MET A 40 25.17 28.95 13.41
N TYR A 41 25.45 28.21 14.50
CA TYR A 41 26.36 28.67 15.54
C TYR A 41 27.75 28.97 14.96
N TRP A 42 28.29 28.09 14.13
CA TRP A 42 29.58 28.31 13.46
C TRP A 42 29.57 29.52 12.53
N VAL A 43 28.48 29.77 11.81
CA VAL A 43 28.31 30.97 10.96
C VAL A 43 28.24 32.25 11.79
N ASP A 44 27.50 32.25 12.90
CA ASP A 44 27.43 33.39 13.83
C ASP A 44 28.83 33.79 14.34
N LEU A 45 29.72 32.82 14.59
CA LEU A 45 31.10 33.12 15.01
C LEU A 45 31.91 33.87 13.95
N GLN A 46 31.50 33.84 12.68
CA GLN A 46 32.22 34.49 11.58
C GLN A 46 31.64 35.87 11.22
N ILE A 47 30.44 36.19 11.69
CA ILE A 47 29.72 37.42 11.32
C ILE A 47 29.64 38.35 12.53
N PRO A 48 30.27 39.53 12.50
CA PRO A 48 30.20 40.47 13.61
C PRO A 48 28.78 40.96 13.86
N ASN A 49 28.35 41.00 15.13
CA ASN A 49 27.00 41.42 15.50
C ASN A 49 26.67 42.85 15.05
N GLU A 50 27.64 43.76 14.96
CA GLU A 50 27.46 45.13 14.45
C GLU A 50 26.84 45.17 13.04
N THR A 51 27.14 44.18 12.20
CA THR A 51 26.60 44.09 10.83
C THR A 51 25.13 43.66 10.81
N LEU A 52 24.66 43.03 11.89
CA LEU A 52 23.32 42.47 12.02
C LEU A 52 22.35 43.45 12.69
N GLU A 53 22.85 44.41 13.47
CA GLU A 53 22.05 45.43 14.18
C GLU A 53 21.14 46.25 13.25
N THR A 54 21.49 46.38 11.96
CA THR A 54 20.69 47.16 11.01
C THR A 54 19.43 46.43 10.54
N SER A 55 19.34 45.11 10.75
CA SER A 55 18.23 44.29 10.26
C SER A 55 17.12 44.14 11.30
N ARG A 56 15.90 44.53 10.93
CA ARG A 56 14.70 44.37 11.79
C ARG A 56 14.23 42.92 11.96
N LEU A 57 14.76 42.01 11.17
CA LEU A 57 14.35 40.60 11.15
C LEU A 57 15.24 39.71 12.02
N ILE A 58 16.31 40.27 12.60
CA ILE A 58 17.27 39.53 13.42
C ILE A 58 16.94 39.74 14.89
N LEU A 59 16.96 38.64 15.63
CA LEU A 59 16.81 38.64 17.07
C LEU A 59 18.11 39.16 17.70
N VAL A 60 18.04 40.33 18.33
CA VAL A 60 19.15 40.92 19.08
C VAL A 60 18.95 40.63 20.56
N GLY A 61 20.03 40.25 21.25
CA GLY A 61 19.99 39.98 22.69
C GLY A 61 21.31 39.48 23.24
N THR A 62 21.42 39.47 24.56
CA THR A 62 22.54 38.87 25.30
C THR A 62 22.54 37.34 25.16
N PRO A 63 23.68 36.65 25.37
CA PRO A 63 23.75 35.19 25.32
C PRO A 63 22.70 34.50 26.20
N GLU A 64 22.44 35.02 27.39
CA GLU A 64 21.43 34.51 28.32
C GLU A 64 20.00 34.72 27.80
N GLU A 65 19.69 35.88 27.22
CA GLU A 65 18.38 36.16 26.60
C GLU A 65 18.13 35.23 25.40
N LEU A 66 19.11 35.10 24.50
CA LEU A 66 19.00 34.23 23.32
C LEU A 66 18.82 32.76 23.72
N ARG A 67 19.58 32.29 24.73
CA ARG A 67 19.41 30.95 25.29
C ARG A 67 18.00 30.78 25.89
N SER A 68 17.52 31.77 26.64
CA SER A 68 16.18 31.76 27.24
C SER A 68 15.08 31.74 26.17
N TYR A 69 15.22 32.50 25.09
CA TYR A 69 14.30 32.47 23.95
C TYR A 69 14.25 31.08 23.32
N LEU A 70 15.40 30.48 23.02
CA LEU A 70 15.46 29.13 22.45
C LEU A 70 14.83 28.07 23.37
N ILE A 71 15.09 28.11 24.67
CA ILE A 71 14.45 27.21 25.65
C ILE A 71 12.92 27.44 25.70
N THR A 72 12.49 28.69 25.68
CA THR A 72 11.06 29.06 25.67
C THR A 72 10.37 28.56 24.39
N MET A 73 11.02 28.69 23.24
CA MET A 73 10.54 28.14 21.97
C MET A 73 10.46 26.61 22.03
N ALA A 74 11.49 25.94 22.54
CA ALA A 74 11.52 24.49 22.69
C ALA A 74 10.37 23.98 23.58
N THR A 75 10.13 24.59 24.73
CA THR A 75 9.03 24.21 25.63
C THR A 75 7.65 24.46 25.00
N THR A 76 7.49 25.56 24.26
CA THR A 76 6.25 25.88 23.54
C THR A 76 5.95 24.85 22.43
N ILE A 77 6.98 24.45 21.69
CA ILE A 77 6.88 23.41 20.65
C ILE A 77 6.57 22.05 21.29
N LEU A 78 7.22 21.71 22.41
CA LEU A 78 6.98 20.46 23.13
C LEU A 78 5.53 20.37 23.64
N ALA A 79 5.00 21.47 24.19
CA ALA A 79 3.60 21.54 24.62
C ALA A 79 2.63 21.37 23.44
N THR A 80 2.89 22.05 22.33
CA THR A 80 2.05 21.97 21.12
C THR A 80 2.15 20.61 20.41
N ALA A 81 3.28 19.91 20.53
CA ALA A 81 3.45 18.57 19.96
C ALA A 81 2.44 17.55 20.52
N GLY A 82 1.98 17.71 21.77
CA GLY A 82 0.90 16.89 22.34
C GLY A 82 -0.43 17.06 21.60
N VAL A 83 -0.74 18.28 21.14
CA VAL A 83 -1.92 18.57 20.32
C VAL A 83 -1.78 17.91 18.95
N VAL A 84 -0.60 17.99 18.32
CA VAL A 84 -0.31 17.31 17.04
C VAL A 84 -0.49 15.81 17.16
N PHE A 85 0.04 15.18 18.22
CA PHE A 85 -0.11 13.75 18.44
C PHE A 85 -1.59 13.38 18.57
N THR A 86 -2.37 14.17 19.33
CA THR A 86 -3.82 13.98 19.46
C THR A 86 -4.52 14.09 18.10
N LEU A 87 -4.21 15.13 17.32
CA LEU A 87 -4.76 15.35 15.97
C LEU A 87 -4.43 14.23 14.98
N LEU A 88 -3.30 13.53 15.16
CA LEU A 88 -2.92 12.37 14.33
C LEU A 88 -3.58 11.06 14.79
N THR A 89 -3.72 10.87 16.11
CA THR A 89 -4.32 9.65 16.68
C THR A 89 -5.84 9.58 16.53
N LEU A 90 -6.55 10.70 16.60
CA LEU A 90 -8.01 10.75 16.46
C LEU A 90 -8.47 10.18 15.10
N PRO A 91 -7.98 10.65 13.94
CA PRO A 91 -8.28 10.06 12.63
C PRO A 91 -7.99 8.57 12.56
N LEU A 92 -6.85 8.13 13.12
CA LEU A 92 -6.46 6.73 13.11
C LEU A 92 -7.49 5.86 13.84
N SER A 93 -8.00 6.33 14.98
CA SER A 93 -9.06 5.65 15.74
C SER A 93 -10.38 5.63 14.97
N THR A 94 -10.74 6.74 14.33
CA THR A 94 -11.97 6.87 13.54
C THR A 94 -11.95 5.96 12.32
N VAL A 95 -10.83 5.87 11.60
CA VAL A 95 -10.69 5.04 10.40
C VAL A 95 -10.75 3.55 10.74
N ALA A 96 -10.11 3.13 11.84
CA ALA A 96 -10.21 1.75 12.32
C ALA A 96 -11.67 1.36 12.58
N ALA A 97 -12.41 2.27 13.23
CA ALA A 97 -13.80 2.05 13.62
C ALA A 97 -14.78 2.14 12.44
N GLN A 98 -14.65 3.16 11.58
CA GLN A 98 -15.62 3.45 10.52
C GLN A 98 -15.32 2.72 9.21
N TYR A 99 -14.06 2.65 8.77
CA TYR A 99 -13.74 2.22 7.41
C TYR A 99 -13.00 0.87 7.33
N GLY A 100 -12.27 0.48 8.37
CA GLY A 100 -11.61 -0.82 8.41
C GLY A 100 -10.15 -0.77 8.85
N SER A 101 -9.71 -1.85 9.49
CA SER A 101 -8.33 -1.97 9.98
C SER A 101 -7.29 -1.98 8.84
N ARG A 102 -7.71 -2.38 7.63
CA ARG A 102 -6.84 -2.45 6.45
C ARG A 102 -6.48 -1.08 5.89
N LEU A 103 -7.29 -0.05 6.16
CA LEU A 103 -7.07 1.32 5.68
C LEU A 103 -6.14 2.13 6.60
N LEU A 104 -5.85 1.64 7.81
CA LEU A 104 -4.92 2.29 8.75
C LEU A 104 -3.52 2.48 8.18
N ARG A 105 -3.08 1.56 7.31
CA ARG A 105 -1.77 1.64 6.68
C ARG A 105 -1.65 2.85 5.75
N VAL A 106 -2.73 3.24 5.08
CA VAL A 106 -2.77 4.42 4.21
C VAL A 106 -2.48 5.69 5.04
N PHE A 107 -3.08 5.78 6.23
CA PHE A 107 -2.84 6.89 7.16
C PHE A 107 -1.42 6.90 7.74
N LEU A 108 -0.88 5.74 8.12
CA LEU A 108 0.48 5.65 8.67
C LEU A 108 1.57 5.99 7.64
N GLY A 109 1.30 5.74 6.35
CA GLY A 109 2.19 6.04 5.24
C GLY A 109 2.11 7.48 4.71
N ASP A 110 1.24 8.32 5.28
CA ASP A 110 1.03 9.68 4.79
C ASP A 110 2.25 10.59 5.04
N ARG A 111 2.81 11.12 3.96
CA ARG A 111 4.04 11.93 4.01
C ARG A 111 3.80 13.29 4.64
N THR A 112 2.64 13.90 4.44
CA THR A 112 2.34 15.22 5.00
C THR A 112 2.34 15.16 6.53
N SER A 113 1.66 14.15 7.10
CA SER A 113 1.63 13.90 8.53
C SER A 113 3.03 13.63 9.11
N GLN A 114 3.84 12.82 8.41
CA GLN A 114 5.23 12.55 8.80
C GLN A 114 6.12 13.80 8.75
N LEU A 115 5.95 14.66 7.74
CA LEU A 115 6.69 15.92 7.60
C LEU A 115 6.32 16.91 8.69
N VAL A 116 5.04 17.08 9.01
CA VAL A 116 4.61 17.99 10.09
C VAL A 116 5.15 17.51 11.43
N LEU A 117 4.99 16.22 11.75
CA LEU A 117 5.57 15.66 12.97
C LEU A 117 7.09 15.84 13.01
N GLY A 118 7.75 15.64 11.87
CA GLY A 118 9.17 15.85 11.72
C GLY A 118 9.58 17.31 11.91
N MET A 119 8.79 18.29 11.46
CA MET A 119 9.03 19.71 11.74
C MET A 119 8.94 20.02 13.24
N PHE A 120 7.93 19.50 13.93
CA PHE A 120 7.83 19.67 15.40
C PHE A 120 9.03 19.08 16.14
N ALA A 121 9.40 17.84 15.81
CA ALA A 121 10.55 17.17 16.42
C ALA A 121 11.88 17.86 16.06
N ALA A 122 12.04 18.29 14.81
CA ALA A 122 13.24 18.97 14.33
C ALA A 122 13.40 20.35 14.96
N THR A 123 12.36 21.17 15.02
CA THR A 123 12.45 22.50 15.63
C THR A 123 12.68 22.41 17.13
N PHE A 124 12.04 21.47 17.83
CA PHE A 124 12.34 21.20 19.25
C PHE A 124 13.83 20.87 19.44
N VAL A 125 14.35 19.92 18.66
CA VAL A 125 15.75 19.50 18.74
C VAL A 125 16.72 20.63 18.34
N TYR A 126 16.38 21.42 17.31
CA TYR A 126 17.15 22.60 16.92
C TYR A 126 17.27 23.57 18.09
N CYS A 127 16.13 23.97 18.69
CA CYS A 127 16.12 24.95 19.77
C CYS A 127 16.93 24.46 20.98
N LEU A 128 16.83 23.18 21.33
CA LEU A 128 17.61 22.59 22.43
C LEU A 128 19.11 22.51 22.11
N ALA A 129 19.47 22.01 20.91
CA ALA A 129 20.87 21.91 20.49
C ALA A 129 21.53 23.28 20.38
N ALA A 130 20.82 24.26 19.83
CA ALA A 130 21.27 25.65 19.76
C ALA A 130 21.47 26.23 21.17
N ALA A 131 20.47 26.11 22.06
CA ALA A 131 20.58 26.62 23.43
C ALA A 131 21.74 26.03 24.22
N LEU A 132 22.01 24.72 24.04
CA LEU A 132 23.14 24.02 24.64
C LEU A 132 24.49 24.41 24.04
N SER A 133 24.52 24.95 22.82
CA SER A 133 25.74 25.39 22.14
C SER A 133 26.17 26.80 22.55
N ILE A 134 25.27 27.62 23.09
CA ILE A 134 25.57 28.98 23.55
C ILE A 134 26.36 28.88 24.88
N PRO A 135 27.59 29.40 24.99
CA PRO A 135 28.34 29.47 26.24
C PRO A 135 27.85 30.62 27.15
N PRO A 136 28.25 30.68 28.44
CA PRO A 136 27.93 31.80 29.33
C PRO A 136 28.53 33.13 28.82
N ALA A 137 27.90 34.27 29.11
CA ALA A 137 28.39 35.59 28.68
C ALA A 137 29.82 35.92 29.14
N GLU A 138 30.28 35.34 30.25
CA GLU A 138 31.66 35.47 30.73
C GLU A 138 32.70 34.93 29.73
N VAL A 139 32.32 33.91 28.94
CA VAL A 139 33.19 33.27 27.95
C VAL A 139 33.02 33.92 26.58
N GLN A 140 31.79 34.25 26.21
CA GLN A 140 31.46 34.86 24.93
C GLN A 140 30.45 35.99 25.14
N PRO A 141 30.89 37.26 25.17
CA PRO A 141 30.03 38.40 25.45
C PRO A 141 28.96 38.62 24.36
N GLU A 142 29.34 38.32 23.11
CA GLU A 142 28.48 38.42 21.94
C GLU A 142 27.71 37.11 21.73
N GLY A 143 26.38 37.19 21.84
CA GLY A 143 25.50 36.04 21.63
C GLY A 143 25.27 35.72 20.15
N PRO A 144 24.99 34.45 19.79
CA PRO A 144 24.76 34.04 18.40
C PRO A 144 23.33 34.40 17.93
N GLN A 145 23.19 35.60 17.37
CA GLN A 145 21.91 36.21 16.98
C GLN A 145 21.22 35.49 15.81
N LEU A 146 21.98 35.04 14.80
CA LEU A 146 21.41 34.34 13.64
C LEU A 146 20.88 32.97 14.04
N THR A 147 21.57 32.28 14.94
CA THR A 147 21.18 30.97 15.48
C THR A 147 19.81 31.06 16.17
N ALA A 148 19.61 32.07 17.01
CA ALA A 148 18.31 32.33 17.65
C ALA A 148 17.24 32.73 16.64
N THR A 149 17.59 33.57 15.66
CA THR A 149 16.69 34.03 14.58
C THR A 149 16.16 32.88 13.73
N VAL A 150 17.03 31.94 13.35
CA VAL A 150 16.63 30.73 12.62
C VAL A 150 15.67 29.88 13.46
N GLY A 151 15.88 29.81 14.78
CA GLY A 151 14.95 29.16 15.71
C GLY A 151 13.55 29.78 15.65
N LEU A 152 13.44 31.11 15.63
CA LEU A 152 12.17 31.82 15.47
C LEU A 152 11.50 31.48 14.13
N PHE A 153 12.24 31.52 13.02
CA PHE A 153 11.69 31.17 11.71
C PHE A 153 11.22 29.72 11.64
N LEU A 154 11.98 28.78 12.19
CA LEU A 154 11.58 27.37 12.28
C LEU A 154 10.33 27.20 13.15
N MET A 155 10.21 27.94 14.25
CA MET A 155 9.00 27.94 15.08
C MET A 155 7.78 28.41 14.29
N VAL A 156 7.88 29.55 13.59
CA VAL A 156 6.79 30.07 12.74
C VAL A 156 6.42 29.06 11.64
N ALA A 157 7.41 28.48 10.96
CA ALA A 157 7.18 27.45 9.95
C ALA A 157 6.52 26.20 10.53
N THR A 158 6.88 25.81 11.76
CA THR A 158 6.28 24.68 12.48
C THR A 158 4.81 24.94 12.81
N PHE A 159 4.46 26.13 13.28
CA PHE A 159 3.06 26.50 13.50
C PHE A 159 2.26 26.62 12.20
N ALA A 160 2.85 27.14 11.12
CA ALA A 160 2.20 27.12 9.81
C ALA A 160 1.92 25.68 9.33
N SER A 161 2.85 24.76 9.59
CA SER A 161 2.68 23.34 9.27
C SER A 161 1.56 22.66 10.07
N LEU A 162 1.24 23.15 11.28
CA LEU A 162 0.09 22.69 12.04
C LEU A 162 -1.23 23.04 11.34
N ILE A 163 -1.35 24.25 10.77
CA ILE A 163 -2.54 24.65 10.02
C ILE A 163 -2.71 23.75 8.78
N LEU A 164 -1.61 23.47 8.08
CA LEU A 164 -1.60 22.53 6.96
C LEU A 164 -2.03 21.12 7.40
N LEU A 165 -1.58 20.65 8.56
CA LEU A 165 -1.97 19.34 9.09
C LEU A 165 -3.47 19.26 9.34
N VAL A 166 -4.06 20.28 9.94
CA VAL A 166 -5.51 20.31 10.21
C VAL A 166 -6.28 20.20 8.90
N GLN A 167 -5.94 21.02 7.90
CA GLN A 167 -6.59 20.96 6.59
C GLN A 167 -6.38 19.59 5.90
N HIS A 168 -5.17 19.04 5.98
CA HIS A 168 -4.83 17.75 5.38
C HIS A 168 -5.60 16.61 6.03
N VAL A 169 -5.66 16.56 7.35
CA VAL A 169 -6.43 15.55 8.09
C VAL A 169 -7.92 15.68 7.75
N SER A 170 -8.49 16.88 7.79
CA SER A 170 -9.91 17.10 7.47
C SER A 170 -10.30 16.66 6.05
N THR A 171 -9.39 16.82 5.07
CA THR A 171 -9.64 16.35 3.70
C THR A 171 -9.42 14.84 3.57
N MET A 172 -8.39 14.28 4.20
CA MET A 172 -8.13 12.84 4.16
C MET A 172 -9.22 11.98 4.82
N LEU A 173 -9.93 12.47 5.84
CA LEU A 173 -11.02 11.71 6.48
C LEU A 173 -12.26 11.52 5.58
N GLN A 174 -12.35 12.25 4.46
CA GLN A 174 -13.47 12.11 3.54
C GLN A 174 -13.40 10.75 2.86
N ALA A 175 -14.50 9.99 2.94
CA ALA A 175 -14.60 8.66 2.35
C ALA A 175 -14.13 8.59 0.88
N PRO A 176 -14.47 9.53 -0.02
CA PRO A 176 -13.99 9.49 -1.40
C PRO A 176 -12.46 9.49 -1.53
N ASN A 177 -11.75 10.22 -0.66
CA ASN A 177 -10.28 10.29 -0.69
C ASN A 177 -9.64 8.99 -0.19
N ILE A 178 -10.26 8.34 0.80
CA ILE A 178 -9.81 7.04 1.31
C ILE A 178 -10.04 5.95 0.24
N ALA A 179 -11.20 5.95 -0.41
CA ALA A 179 -11.50 5.07 -1.54
C ALA A 179 -10.51 5.30 -2.70
N ALA A 180 -10.23 6.57 -3.04
CA ALA A 180 -9.26 6.92 -4.06
C ALA A 180 -7.84 6.42 -3.75
N ALA A 181 -7.41 6.55 -2.49
CA ALA A 181 -6.10 6.06 -2.06
C ALA A 181 -6.01 4.53 -2.14
N ALA A 182 -7.05 3.81 -1.72
CA ALA A 182 -7.13 2.35 -1.83
C ALA A 182 -7.21 1.89 -3.30
N GLY A 183 -7.96 2.61 -4.15
CA GLY A 183 -8.02 2.37 -5.59
C GLY A 183 -6.67 2.58 -6.27
N ALA A 184 -5.94 3.63 -5.90
CA ALA A 184 -4.59 3.88 -6.39
C ALA A 184 -3.60 2.77 -5.98
N GLU A 185 -3.74 2.21 -4.77
CA GLU A 185 -2.97 1.05 -4.31
C GLU A 185 -3.30 -0.20 -5.13
N LEU A 186 -4.58 -0.53 -5.32
CA LEU A 186 -5.02 -1.63 -6.18
C LEU A 186 -4.46 -1.50 -7.60
N ARG A 187 -4.59 -0.33 -8.21
CA ARG A 187 -4.04 -0.03 -9.53
C ARG A 187 -2.52 -0.23 -9.58
N GLY A 188 -1.83 0.22 -8.55
CA GLY A 188 -0.39 0.03 -8.38
C GLY A 188 0.01 -1.44 -8.36
N VAL A 189 -0.75 -2.30 -7.67
CA VAL A 189 -0.49 -3.75 -7.60
C VAL A 189 -0.76 -4.42 -8.95
N VAL A 190 -1.86 -4.07 -9.62
CA VAL A 190 -2.19 -4.57 -10.97
C VAL A 190 -1.05 -4.25 -11.95
N LEU A 191 -0.51 -3.03 -11.91
CA LEU A 191 0.62 -2.62 -12.77
C LEU A 191 1.97 -3.25 -12.35
N ALA A 192 2.26 -3.30 -11.05
CA ALA A 192 3.55 -3.76 -10.53
C ALA A 192 3.75 -5.27 -10.64
N GLU A 193 2.67 -6.03 -10.72
CA GLU A 193 2.71 -7.47 -10.91
C GLU A 193 3.47 -7.85 -12.19
N MET A 194 3.76 -6.97 -13.17
CA MET A 194 4.41 -7.30 -14.46
C MET A 194 5.92 -7.60 -14.36
N PRO A 195 6.41 -8.86 -14.39
CA PRO A 195 7.73 -9.16 -14.93
C PRO A 195 7.64 -9.25 -16.45
N GLU A 196 8.51 -8.50 -17.14
CA GLU A 196 8.81 -8.71 -18.56
C GLU A 196 9.30 -10.15 -18.77
N THR A 197 8.43 -11.07 -19.18
CA THR A 197 8.90 -12.32 -19.79
C THR A 197 8.00 -12.73 -20.95
N VAL A 198 8.67 -12.91 -22.08
CA VAL A 198 8.19 -13.29 -23.41
C VAL A 198 7.34 -14.56 -23.31
N SER A 199 6.05 -14.48 -23.64
CA SER A 199 5.25 -15.64 -23.98
C SER A 199 4.95 -15.59 -25.48
N SER A 200 5.74 -16.32 -26.27
CA SER A 200 5.39 -16.60 -27.66
C SER A 200 4.31 -17.68 -27.68
N ASP A 201 3.20 -17.43 -28.38
CA ASP A 201 2.04 -18.33 -28.47
C ASP A 201 2.39 -19.76 -28.94
N SER A 202 3.45 -19.92 -29.72
CA SER A 202 3.94 -21.21 -30.22
C SER A 202 4.53 -22.14 -29.14
N GLY A 203 4.86 -21.63 -27.95
CA GLY A 203 5.40 -22.43 -26.85
C GLY A 203 4.35 -22.96 -25.87
N ARG A 204 3.08 -22.51 -25.94
CA ARG A 204 2.04 -22.80 -24.94
C ARG A 204 1.55 -24.25 -24.93
N GLN A 205 1.48 -24.92 -26.08
CA GLN A 205 0.96 -26.30 -26.19
C GLN A 205 1.95 -27.36 -25.71
N ALA A 206 3.20 -27.36 -26.22
CA ALA A 206 4.26 -28.26 -25.74
C ALA A 206 4.54 -28.07 -24.24
N SER A 207 4.25 -26.88 -23.72
CA SER A 207 4.43 -26.57 -22.30
C SER A 207 3.31 -27.06 -21.38
N GLN A 208 2.07 -27.16 -21.85
CA GLN A 208 0.97 -27.75 -21.07
C GLN A 208 1.21 -29.24 -20.82
N GLU A 209 1.78 -29.95 -21.78
CA GLU A 209 2.14 -31.37 -21.65
C GLU A 209 3.30 -31.57 -20.65
N ALA A 210 4.35 -30.75 -20.71
CA ALA A 210 5.46 -30.80 -19.75
C ALA A 210 5.04 -30.44 -18.31
N ALA A 211 4.13 -29.47 -18.16
CA ALA A 211 3.56 -29.11 -16.87
C ALA A 211 2.63 -30.21 -16.32
N ALA A 212 1.83 -30.84 -17.19
CA ALA A 212 0.98 -31.98 -16.82
C ALA A 212 1.81 -33.18 -16.36
N ALA A 213 2.93 -33.49 -17.04
CA ALA A 213 3.84 -34.57 -16.65
C ALA A 213 4.50 -34.34 -15.27
N LEU A 214 4.73 -33.08 -14.88
CA LEU A 214 5.24 -32.72 -13.56
C LEU A 214 4.18 -32.82 -12.46
N VAL A 215 2.90 -32.67 -12.80
CA VAL A 215 1.78 -32.82 -11.84
C VAL A 215 1.65 -34.27 -11.37
N GLU A 216 2.01 -35.24 -12.22
CA GLU A 216 1.95 -36.67 -11.88
C GLU A 216 3.20 -37.19 -11.15
N ALA A 217 4.30 -36.43 -11.12
CA ALA A 217 5.54 -36.85 -10.46
C ALA A 217 5.66 -36.33 -9.02
N ASP A 218 6.05 -37.17 -8.07
CA ASP A 218 6.32 -36.77 -6.68
C ASP A 218 7.54 -35.85 -6.58
N GLY A 219 7.28 -34.55 -6.42
CA GLY A 219 8.33 -33.53 -6.19
C GLY A 219 8.73 -33.41 -4.73
N ARG A 220 9.95 -32.90 -4.47
CA ARG A 220 10.41 -32.60 -3.10
C ARG A 220 9.51 -31.52 -2.49
N PRO A 221 8.83 -31.77 -1.34
CA PRO A 221 8.04 -30.75 -0.66
C PRO A 221 8.92 -29.78 0.13
N VAL A 222 8.78 -28.48 -0.16
CA VAL A 222 9.35 -27.40 0.63
C VAL A 222 8.31 -26.91 1.63
N ARG A 223 8.60 -27.13 2.93
CA ARG A 223 7.70 -26.79 4.04
C ARG A 223 8.09 -25.51 4.73
N VAL A 224 7.12 -24.68 5.10
CA VAL A 224 7.40 -23.45 5.87
C VAL A 224 7.77 -23.76 7.33
N ARG A 225 8.61 -22.92 7.92
CA ARG A 225 9.10 -23.07 9.31
C ARG A 225 8.38 -22.18 10.33
N GLN A 226 7.47 -21.33 9.86
CA GLN A 226 6.74 -20.37 10.66
C GLN A 226 5.28 -20.28 10.21
N THR A 227 4.41 -19.83 11.10
CA THR A 227 2.98 -19.63 10.87
C THR A 227 2.73 -18.14 10.57
N GLY A 228 1.85 -17.85 9.60
CA GLY A 228 1.48 -16.47 9.26
C GLY A 228 0.95 -16.34 7.83
N TYR A 229 0.82 -15.12 7.35
CA TYR A 229 0.45 -14.82 5.97
C TYR A 229 1.69 -14.75 5.07
N ILE A 230 1.61 -15.32 3.87
CA ILE A 230 2.61 -15.08 2.82
C ILE A 230 2.47 -13.62 2.38
N GLU A 231 3.39 -12.76 2.80
CA GLU A 231 3.38 -11.33 2.46
C GLU A 231 3.93 -11.10 1.05
N TYR A 232 4.95 -11.86 0.68
CA TYR A 232 5.70 -11.64 -0.55
C TYR A 232 6.40 -12.92 -1.00
N VAL A 233 6.47 -13.11 -2.31
CA VAL A 233 7.26 -14.12 -3.00
C VAL A 233 8.08 -13.40 -4.07
N ASP A 234 9.38 -13.63 -4.10
CA ASP A 234 10.26 -13.09 -5.15
C ASP A 234 10.31 -14.05 -6.36
N PRO A 235 9.50 -13.86 -7.42
CA PRO A 235 9.50 -14.77 -8.56
C PRO A 235 10.84 -14.76 -9.28
N ALA A 236 11.57 -13.63 -9.30
CA ALA A 236 12.86 -13.52 -9.96
C ALA A 236 13.94 -14.32 -9.19
N ALA A 237 13.95 -14.25 -7.86
CA ALA A 237 14.86 -15.06 -7.05
C ALA A 237 14.55 -16.55 -7.17
N VAL A 238 13.26 -16.94 -7.14
CA VAL A 238 12.86 -18.35 -7.35
C VAL A 238 13.26 -18.84 -8.74
N LEU A 239 13.04 -18.03 -9.77
CA LEU A 239 13.42 -18.35 -11.15
C LEU A 239 14.94 -18.46 -11.30
N ALA A 240 15.71 -17.57 -10.66
CA ALA A 240 17.17 -17.63 -10.65
C ALA A 240 17.70 -18.89 -9.94
N LEU A 241 17.08 -19.29 -8.82
CA LEU A 241 17.40 -20.54 -8.12
C LEU A 241 17.08 -21.77 -8.99
N ALA A 242 15.91 -21.77 -9.64
CA ALA A 242 15.50 -22.83 -10.54
C ALA A 242 16.46 -22.98 -11.73
N ARG A 243 16.87 -21.86 -12.35
CA ARG A 243 17.85 -21.86 -13.44
C ARG A 243 19.23 -22.33 -12.98
N GLY A 244 19.75 -21.75 -11.89
CA GLY A 244 21.11 -22.01 -11.41
C GLY A 244 21.34 -23.45 -10.94
N SER A 245 20.28 -24.14 -10.51
CA SER A 245 20.34 -25.52 -10.03
C SER A 245 19.66 -26.51 -10.98
N ASN A 246 19.24 -26.05 -12.17
CA ASN A 246 18.50 -26.82 -13.17
C ASN A 246 17.31 -27.59 -12.57
N LEU A 247 16.41 -26.85 -11.92
CA LEU A 247 15.20 -27.33 -11.27
C LEU A 247 13.95 -26.83 -12.00
N VAL A 248 12.82 -27.45 -11.66
CA VAL A 248 11.48 -26.90 -11.85
C VAL A 248 10.86 -26.71 -10.47
N ILE A 249 10.35 -25.51 -10.19
CA ILE A 249 9.73 -25.17 -8.92
C ILE A 249 8.25 -24.82 -9.16
N ARG A 250 7.33 -25.53 -8.51
CA ARG A 250 5.91 -25.18 -8.50
C ARG A 250 5.56 -24.58 -7.15
N LEU A 251 5.09 -23.33 -7.13
CA LEU A 251 4.56 -22.73 -5.93
C LEU A 251 3.11 -23.17 -5.77
N LEU A 252 2.77 -23.68 -4.60
CA LEU A 252 1.43 -24.19 -4.27
C LEU A 252 0.55 -23.15 -3.54
N ARG A 253 1.15 -22.01 -3.19
CA ARG A 253 0.53 -20.97 -2.37
C ARG A 253 0.93 -19.59 -2.88
N LYS A 254 -0.06 -18.75 -3.12
CA LYS A 254 0.09 -17.35 -3.52
C LYS A 254 0.22 -16.41 -2.32
N PRO A 255 0.80 -15.20 -2.51
CA PRO A 255 0.73 -14.12 -1.52
C PRO A 255 -0.70 -13.89 -1.04
N GLY A 256 -0.83 -13.50 0.23
CA GLY A 256 -2.11 -13.38 0.92
C GLY A 256 -2.56 -14.64 1.67
N ARG A 257 -2.09 -15.84 1.30
CA ARG A 257 -2.55 -17.06 1.97
C ARG A 257 -1.95 -17.20 3.38
N PHE A 258 -2.79 -17.59 4.35
CA PHE A 258 -2.34 -18.00 5.67
C PHE A 258 -1.78 -19.42 5.61
N VAL A 259 -0.57 -19.61 6.12
CA VAL A 259 0.13 -20.89 6.17
C VAL A 259 0.51 -21.25 7.60
N THR A 260 0.50 -22.55 7.88
CA THR A 260 0.90 -23.09 9.18
C THR A 260 2.29 -23.70 9.13
N ARG A 261 3.04 -23.66 10.24
CA ARG A 261 4.35 -24.33 10.34
C ARG A 261 4.23 -25.80 9.91
N GLY A 262 5.06 -26.20 8.95
CA GLY A 262 5.05 -27.55 8.37
C GLY A 262 4.22 -27.68 7.09
N GLU A 263 3.43 -26.68 6.71
CA GLU A 263 2.66 -26.69 5.46
C GLU A 263 3.59 -26.61 4.24
N VAL A 264 3.25 -27.35 3.18
CA VAL A 264 4.00 -27.35 1.91
C VAL A 264 3.62 -26.12 1.09
N VAL A 265 4.61 -25.31 0.73
CA VAL A 265 4.41 -24.09 -0.09
C VAL A 265 4.97 -24.20 -1.50
N ALA A 266 5.87 -25.15 -1.73
CA ALA A 266 6.40 -25.43 -3.06
C ALA A 266 6.72 -26.91 -3.22
N LEU A 267 6.63 -27.38 -4.46
CA LEU A 267 7.16 -28.67 -4.92
C LEU A 267 8.32 -28.42 -5.88
N VAL A 268 9.36 -29.24 -5.79
CA VAL A 268 10.59 -29.03 -6.55
C VAL A 268 11.04 -30.32 -7.22
N TRP A 269 11.41 -30.22 -8.49
CA TRP A 269 11.91 -31.33 -9.30
C TRP A 269 13.26 -31.00 -9.95
N PRO A 270 14.11 -32.01 -10.17
CA PRO A 270 14.01 -33.38 -9.65
C PRO A 270 14.35 -33.41 -8.14
N ASP A 271 13.67 -34.29 -7.39
CA ASP A 271 13.85 -34.42 -5.92
C ASP A 271 15.31 -34.64 -5.51
N ALA A 272 16.03 -35.49 -6.24
CA ALA A 272 17.42 -35.85 -5.97
C ALA A 272 18.41 -34.66 -5.98
N ARG A 273 18.02 -33.51 -6.55
CA ARG A 273 18.87 -32.29 -6.58
C ARG A 273 18.60 -31.33 -5.43
N VAL A 274 17.60 -31.60 -4.59
CA VAL A 274 17.18 -30.69 -3.53
C VAL A 274 17.76 -31.14 -2.20
N ASP A 275 18.86 -30.51 -1.79
CA ASP A 275 19.37 -30.64 -0.43
C ASP A 275 18.69 -29.65 0.53
N GLU A 276 18.99 -29.75 1.83
CA GLU A 276 18.40 -28.87 2.85
C GLU A 276 18.83 -27.40 2.67
N ARG A 277 20.01 -27.16 2.08
CA ARG A 277 20.52 -25.82 1.81
C ARG A 277 19.71 -25.13 0.72
N LEU A 278 19.40 -25.84 -0.36
CA LEU A 278 18.58 -25.35 -1.46
C LEU A 278 17.12 -25.19 -1.02
N ALA A 279 16.59 -26.14 -0.23
CA ALA A 279 15.27 -26.00 0.37
C ALA A 279 15.18 -24.74 1.26
N GLU A 280 16.24 -24.42 2.01
CA GLU A 280 16.32 -23.20 2.80
C GLU A 280 16.38 -21.93 1.94
N GLN A 281 17.08 -21.96 0.80
CA GLN A 281 17.09 -20.84 -0.15
C GLN A 281 15.71 -20.59 -0.76
N ILE A 282 15.00 -21.66 -1.13
CA ILE A 282 13.63 -21.56 -1.64
C ILE A 282 12.70 -21.03 -0.55
N ARG A 283 12.80 -21.52 0.70
CA ARG A 283 12.05 -20.97 1.83
C ARG A 283 12.28 -19.48 2.03
N ARG A 284 13.52 -19.00 1.90
CA ARG A 284 13.86 -17.57 2.03
C ARG A 284 13.26 -16.69 0.94
N ALA A 285 12.83 -17.27 -0.18
CA ALA A 285 12.07 -16.54 -1.19
C ALA A 285 10.63 -16.24 -0.75
N PHE A 286 10.10 -16.98 0.24
CA PHE A 286 8.82 -16.70 0.87
C PHE A 286 9.03 -15.83 2.11
N ARG A 287 8.39 -14.67 2.13
CA ARG A 287 8.27 -13.86 3.33
C ARG A 287 6.94 -14.15 4.00
N ILE A 288 6.99 -14.61 5.25
CA ILE A 288 5.80 -14.87 6.06
C ILE A 288 5.80 -13.91 7.24
N GLY A 289 4.66 -13.27 7.49
CA GLY A 289 4.47 -12.35 8.60
C GLY A 289 3.06 -12.37 9.16
N ASN A 290 2.77 -11.47 10.09
CA ASN A 290 1.52 -11.51 10.87
C ASN A 290 0.35 -10.81 10.16
N THR A 291 0.60 -10.13 9.05
CA THR A 291 -0.40 -9.33 8.34
C THR A 291 -0.39 -9.65 6.85
N ARG A 292 -1.55 -9.58 6.20
CA ARG A 292 -1.58 -9.49 4.73
C ARG A 292 -1.02 -8.15 4.27
N THR A 293 -0.40 -8.14 3.10
CA THR A 293 0.14 -6.94 2.46
C THR A 293 -0.37 -6.81 1.03
N PRO A 294 -0.76 -5.60 0.60
CA PRO A 294 -1.27 -5.37 -0.75
C PRO A 294 -0.20 -5.59 -1.84
N THR A 295 1.09 -5.51 -1.50
CA THR A 295 2.23 -5.52 -2.43
C THR A 295 2.17 -6.58 -3.55
N GLN A 296 1.64 -7.78 -3.26
CA GLN A 296 1.42 -8.85 -4.24
C GLN A 296 0.08 -9.58 -4.03
N ASP A 297 -0.83 -9.03 -3.23
CA ASP A 297 -2.15 -9.64 -2.96
C ASP A 297 -3.24 -8.75 -3.60
N LEU A 298 -3.52 -9.00 -4.88
CA LEU A 298 -4.57 -8.30 -5.62
C LEU A 298 -5.95 -8.42 -4.94
N VAL A 299 -6.23 -9.60 -4.40
CA VAL A 299 -7.48 -9.88 -3.68
C VAL A 299 -7.55 -9.05 -2.40
N TYR A 300 -6.42 -8.79 -1.72
CA TYR A 300 -6.39 -7.85 -0.59
C TYR A 300 -6.71 -6.42 -1.00
N GLY A 301 -6.19 -5.95 -2.14
CA GLY A 301 -6.51 -4.62 -2.68
C GLY A 301 -8.01 -4.44 -2.96
N VAL A 302 -8.64 -5.43 -3.59
CA VAL A 302 -10.10 -5.45 -3.78
C VAL A 302 -10.83 -5.47 -2.42
N ASN A 303 -10.39 -6.33 -1.50
CA ASN A 303 -11.02 -6.45 -0.19
C ASN A 303 -10.92 -5.18 0.67
N GLN A 304 -9.92 -4.31 0.47
CA GLN A 304 -9.86 -3.01 1.16
C GLN A 304 -11.05 -2.13 0.78
N LEU A 305 -11.37 -2.04 -0.52
CA LEU A 305 -12.51 -1.28 -1.02
C LEU A 305 -13.83 -1.95 -0.64
N VAL A 306 -13.91 -3.28 -0.69
CA VAL A 306 -15.11 -4.03 -0.30
C VAL A 306 -15.40 -3.91 1.19
N GLU A 307 -14.39 -3.96 2.07
CA GLU A 307 -14.58 -3.77 3.52
C GLU A 307 -15.20 -2.39 3.80
N MET A 308 -14.69 -1.35 3.12
CA MET A 308 -15.21 0.01 3.22
C MET A 308 -16.64 0.12 2.67
N ALA A 309 -16.91 -0.45 1.51
CA ALA A 309 -18.24 -0.42 0.89
C ALA A 309 -19.27 -1.17 1.72
N VAL A 310 -18.95 -2.36 2.24
CA VAL A 310 -19.84 -3.16 3.08
C VAL A 310 -20.14 -2.43 4.40
N ARG A 311 -19.15 -1.76 5.00
CA ARG A 311 -19.39 -0.93 6.19
C ARG A 311 -20.28 0.27 5.89
N ALA A 312 -20.06 0.94 4.76
CA ALA A 312 -20.91 2.03 4.31
C ALA A 312 -22.38 1.56 4.15
N MET A 313 -22.59 0.34 3.68
CA MET A 313 -23.91 -0.30 3.57
C MET A 313 -24.47 -0.85 4.88
N SER A 314 -23.74 -0.78 6.00
CA SER A 314 -24.26 -1.27 7.28
C SER A 314 -25.42 -0.40 7.79
N PRO A 315 -26.38 -0.96 8.55
CA PRO A 315 -27.51 -0.19 9.08
C PRO A 315 -27.12 1.02 9.94
N ALA A 316 -25.92 0.98 10.54
CA ALA A 316 -25.41 2.05 11.39
C ALA A 316 -24.86 3.25 10.61
N ILE A 317 -24.40 3.05 9.36
CA ILE A 317 -23.82 4.10 8.51
C ILE A 317 -24.79 4.47 7.39
N ASN A 318 -25.26 3.48 6.62
CA ASN A 318 -26.20 3.62 5.51
C ASN A 318 -25.82 4.74 4.50
N ASP A 319 -24.58 4.70 4.02
CA ASP A 319 -24.03 5.63 3.03
C ASP A 319 -23.81 4.95 1.67
N PRO A 320 -24.84 4.95 0.78
CA PRO A 320 -24.73 4.32 -0.54
C PRO A 320 -23.73 5.02 -1.47
N PHE A 321 -23.50 6.33 -1.33
CA PHE A 321 -22.58 7.06 -2.21
C PHE A 321 -21.12 6.65 -1.99
N THR A 322 -20.75 6.39 -0.73
CA THR A 322 -19.44 5.81 -0.41
C THR A 322 -19.28 4.42 -1.01
N ALA A 323 -20.32 3.57 -0.95
CA ALA A 323 -20.29 2.24 -1.55
C ALA A 323 -20.15 2.30 -3.08
N MET A 324 -20.89 3.20 -3.75
CA MET A 324 -20.78 3.43 -5.20
C MET A 324 -19.39 3.94 -5.59
N THR A 325 -18.80 4.86 -4.82
CA THR A 325 -17.43 5.33 -5.04
C THR A 325 -16.41 4.18 -4.92
N CYS A 326 -16.57 3.29 -3.96
CA CYS A 326 -15.70 2.11 -3.84
C CYS A 326 -15.87 1.17 -5.04
N LEU A 327 -17.11 0.96 -5.50
CA LEU A 327 -17.42 0.17 -6.69
C LEU A 327 -16.75 0.74 -7.95
N ASP A 328 -16.68 2.06 -8.10
CA ASP A 328 -15.99 2.70 -9.22
C ASP A 328 -14.50 2.33 -9.27
N TYR A 329 -13.81 2.43 -8.13
CA TYR A 329 -12.38 2.07 -8.04
C TYR A 329 -12.13 0.56 -8.17
N ILE A 330 -13.04 -0.29 -7.68
CA ILE A 330 -13.01 -1.73 -7.94
C ILE A 330 -13.17 -1.98 -9.45
N GLY A 331 -14.14 -1.34 -10.09
CA GLY A 331 -14.39 -1.41 -11.53
C GLY A 331 -13.17 -1.03 -12.36
N GLU A 332 -12.55 0.10 -12.06
CA GLU A 332 -11.30 0.55 -12.69
C GLU A 332 -10.20 -0.52 -12.57
N GLY A 333 -9.99 -1.05 -11.36
CA GLY A 333 -8.98 -2.08 -11.10
C GLY A 333 -9.23 -3.39 -11.85
N LEU A 334 -10.47 -3.86 -11.89
CA LEU A 334 -10.88 -5.07 -12.62
C LEU A 334 -10.76 -4.89 -14.14
N ALA A 335 -11.19 -3.74 -14.67
CA ALA A 335 -11.07 -3.41 -16.08
C ALA A 335 -9.59 -3.34 -16.50
N LEU A 336 -8.74 -2.74 -15.67
CA LEU A 336 -7.29 -2.71 -15.91
C LEU A 336 -6.69 -4.13 -15.90
N PHE A 337 -7.07 -4.96 -14.93
CA PHE A 337 -6.60 -6.34 -14.82
C PHE A 337 -6.91 -7.16 -16.07
N ILE A 338 -8.14 -7.06 -16.61
CA ILE A 338 -8.52 -7.78 -17.84
C ILE A 338 -7.78 -7.25 -19.07
N ARG A 339 -7.63 -5.92 -19.21
CA ARG A 339 -6.93 -5.30 -20.35
C ARG A 339 -5.47 -5.72 -20.45
N GLN A 340 -4.84 -6.03 -19.32
CA GLN A 340 -3.46 -6.52 -19.28
C GLN A 340 -3.32 -7.98 -19.76
N GLY A 341 -4.43 -8.71 -19.89
CA GLY A 341 -4.44 -10.11 -20.29
C GLY A 341 -4.26 -11.07 -19.12
N LEU A 342 -4.97 -12.20 -19.17
CA LEU A 342 -4.82 -13.26 -18.17
C LEU A 342 -3.43 -13.88 -18.28
N ARG A 343 -2.79 -14.04 -17.13
CA ARG A 343 -1.38 -14.43 -17.08
C ARG A 343 -1.20 -15.92 -17.17
N GLY A 344 -0.09 -16.30 -17.82
CA GLY A 344 0.38 -17.66 -17.81
C GLY A 344 0.89 -18.07 -16.42
N ALA A 345 0.52 -19.26 -15.98
CA ALA A 345 1.04 -19.90 -14.78
C ALA A 345 2.51 -20.34 -14.90
N HIS A 346 3.14 -20.22 -16.08
CA HIS A 346 4.38 -20.92 -16.42
C HIS A 346 5.47 -19.94 -16.87
N TYR A 347 6.67 -20.08 -16.30
CA TYR A 347 7.84 -19.24 -16.58
C TYR A 347 9.02 -20.09 -17.05
N TYR A 348 9.68 -19.61 -18.10
CA TYR A 348 10.73 -20.33 -18.82
C TYR A 348 12.11 -19.66 -18.66
N ASP A 349 13.17 -20.42 -18.90
CA ASP A 349 14.51 -19.87 -19.11
C ASP A 349 14.70 -19.36 -20.56
N PRO A 350 15.77 -18.62 -20.87
CA PRO A 350 16.06 -18.15 -22.23
C PRO A 350 16.20 -19.29 -23.25
N GLU A 351 16.46 -20.51 -22.79
CA GLU A 351 16.52 -21.72 -23.62
C GLU A 351 15.15 -22.38 -23.81
N GLY A 352 14.06 -21.77 -23.32
CA GLY A 352 12.69 -22.24 -23.49
C GLY A 352 12.28 -23.37 -22.55
N ARG A 353 13.07 -23.69 -21.51
CA ARG A 353 12.74 -24.76 -20.55
C ARG A 353 11.90 -24.22 -19.41
N LEU A 354 10.88 -24.97 -19.00
CA LEU A 354 10.04 -24.64 -17.85
C LEU A 354 10.88 -24.61 -16.57
N ARG A 355 10.73 -23.55 -15.77
CA ARG A 355 11.49 -23.35 -14.52
C ARG A 355 10.62 -23.06 -13.31
N LEU A 356 9.55 -22.32 -13.50
CA LEU A 356 8.70 -21.90 -12.40
C LEU A 356 7.23 -22.00 -12.83
N VAL A 357 6.44 -22.64 -11.96
CA VAL A 357 4.98 -22.71 -12.08
C VAL A 357 4.37 -21.95 -10.90
N LEU A 358 3.56 -20.94 -11.19
CA LEU A 358 2.82 -20.13 -10.23
C LEU A 358 1.33 -20.44 -10.36
N GLU A 359 0.59 -20.28 -9.28
CA GLU A 359 -0.86 -20.20 -9.31
C GLU A 359 -1.26 -18.72 -9.49
N PRO A 360 -1.68 -18.28 -10.69
CA PRO A 360 -2.06 -16.90 -10.92
C PRO A 360 -3.36 -16.57 -10.19
N VAL A 361 -3.53 -15.30 -9.84
CA VAL A 361 -4.85 -14.78 -9.44
C VAL A 361 -5.76 -14.83 -10.66
N THR A 362 -6.95 -15.41 -10.52
CA THR A 362 -7.90 -15.50 -11.62
C THR A 362 -8.86 -14.32 -11.59
N PHE A 363 -9.43 -14.01 -12.75
CA PHE A 363 -10.45 -12.96 -12.83
C PHE A 363 -11.72 -13.33 -12.03
N ASP A 364 -12.10 -14.60 -12.00
CA ASP A 364 -13.23 -15.09 -11.22
C ASP A 364 -13.04 -14.86 -9.72
N GLU A 365 -11.83 -15.11 -9.21
CA GLU A 365 -11.49 -14.83 -7.81
C GLU A 365 -11.61 -13.34 -7.46
N LEU A 366 -11.19 -12.46 -8.36
CA LEU A 366 -11.31 -11.01 -8.15
C LEU A 366 -12.76 -10.53 -8.22
N LEU A 367 -13.57 -11.06 -9.14
CA LEU A 367 -15.00 -10.77 -9.22
C LEU A 367 -15.74 -11.24 -7.97
N SER A 368 -15.50 -12.48 -7.54
CA SER A 368 -16.07 -12.99 -6.28
C SER A 368 -15.66 -12.12 -5.10
N ALA A 369 -14.38 -11.79 -4.97
CA ALA A 369 -13.92 -10.89 -3.91
C ALA A 369 -14.61 -9.52 -3.96
N ALA A 370 -14.83 -8.96 -5.15
CA ALA A 370 -15.44 -7.65 -5.35
C ALA A 370 -16.94 -7.61 -5.03
N PHE A 371 -17.70 -8.60 -5.50
CA PHE A 371 -19.16 -8.53 -5.52
C PHE A 371 -19.85 -9.44 -4.51
N ASP A 372 -19.20 -10.50 -4.00
CA ASP A 372 -19.93 -11.52 -3.23
C ASP A 372 -20.52 -10.97 -1.94
N MET A 373 -19.70 -10.32 -1.12
CA MET A 373 -20.14 -9.71 0.14
C MET A 373 -20.96 -8.45 -0.08
N LEU A 374 -20.54 -7.59 -1.00
CA LEU A 374 -21.15 -6.27 -1.17
C LEU A 374 -22.57 -6.38 -1.71
N ARG A 375 -22.80 -7.25 -2.69
CA ARG A 375 -24.14 -7.51 -3.23
C ARG A 375 -25.13 -7.98 -2.16
N HIS A 376 -24.68 -8.86 -1.26
CA HIS A 376 -25.50 -9.32 -0.14
C HIS A 376 -25.79 -8.19 0.86
N ALA A 377 -24.77 -7.37 1.17
CA ALA A 377 -24.94 -6.19 2.02
C ALA A 377 -25.84 -5.10 1.41
N SER A 378 -25.93 -5.06 0.08
CA SER A 378 -26.72 -4.06 -0.68
C SER A 378 -28.09 -4.57 -1.15
N ARG A 379 -28.53 -5.76 -0.72
CA ARG A 379 -29.77 -6.39 -1.21
C ARG A 379 -31.03 -5.51 -1.10
N ASP A 380 -31.04 -4.61 -0.11
CA ASP A 380 -32.16 -3.69 0.19
C ASP A 380 -31.92 -2.27 -0.36
N ASN A 381 -30.89 -2.05 -1.18
CA ASN A 381 -30.55 -0.76 -1.76
C ASN A 381 -30.46 -0.83 -3.29
N ALA A 382 -31.52 -0.37 -3.97
CA ALA A 382 -31.62 -0.43 -5.42
C ALA A 382 -30.52 0.35 -6.14
N SER A 383 -30.17 1.55 -5.66
CA SER A 383 -29.16 2.40 -6.28
C SER A 383 -27.80 1.71 -6.35
N VAL A 384 -27.39 1.06 -5.26
CA VAL A 384 -26.09 0.36 -5.22
C VAL A 384 -26.11 -0.91 -6.10
N LEU A 385 -27.20 -1.66 -6.13
CA LEU A 385 -27.33 -2.82 -7.02
C LEU A 385 -27.31 -2.42 -8.50
N LEU A 386 -27.97 -1.32 -8.87
CA LEU A 386 -27.91 -0.77 -10.23
C LEU A 386 -26.49 -0.30 -10.58
N HIS A 387 -25.82 0.38 -9.64
CA HIS A 387 -24.43 0.80 -9.82
C HIS A 387 -23.47 -0.39 -10.01
N MET A 388 -23.68 -1.50 -9.30
CA MET A 388 -22.92 -2.74 -9.54
C MET A 388 -23.08 -3.25 -10.97
N LEU A 389 -24.30 -3.21 -11.52
CA LEU A 389 -24.56 -3.61 -12.90
C LEU A 389 -23.85 -2.68 -13.90
N GLU A 390 -23.80 -1.37 -13.62
CA GLU A 390 -23.03 -0.41 -14.42
C GLU A 390 -21.54 -0.69 -14.39
N VAL A 391 -20.98 -0.98 -13.21
CA VAL A 391 -19.57 -1.36 -13.07
C VAL A 391 -19.27 -2.67 -13.79
N ILE A 392 -20.16 -3.67 -13.71
CA ILE A 392 -20.02 -4.91 -14.47
C ILE A 392 -20.01 -4.64 -15.98
N ASP A 393 -20.85 -3.73 -16.47
CA ASP A 393 -20.88 -3.34 -17.88
C ASP A 393 -19.54 -2.72 -18.31
N LEU A 394 -19.01 -1.78 -17.51
CA LEU A 394 -17.71 -1.16 -17.73
C LEU A 394 -16.56 -2.19 -17.80
N VAL A 395 -16.59 -3.18 -16.90
CA VAL A 395 -15.59 -4.27 -16.89
C VAL A 395 -15.79 -5.19 -18.10
N GLY A 396 -17.03 -5.43 -18.53
CA GLY A 396 -17.36 -6.19 -19.74
C GLY A 396 -16.84 -5.53 -21.02
N GLU A 397 -16.95 -4.20 -21.13
CA GLU A 397 -16.39 -3.43 -22.24
C GLU A 397 -14.87 -3.54 -22.33
N ALA A 398 -14.20 -3.49 -21.18
CA ALA A 398 -12.77 -3.75 -21.11
C ALA A 398 -12.40 -5.18 -21.58
N ALA A 399 -13.22 -6.19 -21.26
CA ALA A 399 -13.02 -7.56 -21.70
C ALA A 399 -13.18 -7.76 -23.22
N GLY A 400 -14.04 -6.96 -23.88
CA GLY A 400 -14.22 -6.98 -25.33
C GLY A 400 -12.97 -6.61 -26.13
N SER A 401 -12.01 -5.93 -25.50
CA SER A 401 -10.73 -5.53 -26.11
C SER A 401 -9.57 -6.54 -25.92
N SER A 402 -9.82 -7.66 -25.23
CA SER A 402 -8.81 -8.67 -24.85
C SER A 402 -8.79 -9.89 -25.80
N THR A 403 -7.91 -10.86 -25.55
CA THR A 403 -7.75 -12.10 -26.34
C THR A 403 -9.03 -12.96 -26.33
N ALA A 404 -9.39 -13.52 -27.49
CA ALA A 404 -10.68 -14.19 -27.72
C ALA A 404 -11.07 -15.28 -26.70
N LYS A 405 -10.11 -16.08 -26.19
CA LYS A 405 -10.40 -17.13 -25.18
C LYS A 405 -10.64 -16.55 -23.78
N ASP A 406 -9.82 -15.59 -23.36
CA ASP A 406 -9.91 -14.96 -22.05
C ASP A 406 -11.19 -14.11 -21.95
N THR A 407 -11.60 -13.50 -23.07
CA THR A 407 -12.85 -12.74 -23.19
C THR A 407 -14.09 -13.61 -22.94
N VAL A 408 -14.13 -14.86 -23.42
CA VAL A 408 -15.31 -15.73 -23.22
C VAL A 408 -15.46 -16.12 -21.76
N GLN A 409 -14.37 -16.56 -21.11
CA GLN A 409 -14.42 -16.93 -19.70
C GLN A 409 -14.74 -15.72 -18.81
N ALA A 410 -14.14 -14.56 -19.10
CA ALA A 410 -14.45 -13.33 -18.37
C ALA A 410 -15.92 -12.93 -18.49
N ARG A 411 -16.51 -13.03 -19.70
CA ARG A 411 -17.94 -12.78 -19.92
C ARG A 411 -18.84 -13.73 -19.13
N GLN A 412 -18.51 -15.03 -19.10
CA GLN A 412 -19.28 -16.01 -18.31
C GLN A 412 -19.26 -15.68 -16.81
N SER A 413 -18.10 -15.32 -16.26
CA SER A 413 -17.99 -14.89 -14.87
C SER A 413 -18.79 -13.61 -14.60
N LEU A 414 -18.74 -12.62 -15.50
CA LEU A 414 -19.54 -11.38 -15.36
C LEU A 414 -21.04 -11.68 -15.38
N LEU A 415 -21.52 -12.48 -16.33
CA LEU A 415 -22.92 -12.88 -16.44
C LEU A 415 -23.40 -13.67 -15.21
N ARG A 416 -22.53 -14.49 -14.61
CA ARG A 416 -22.81 -15.14 -13.33
C ARG A 416 -23.11 -14.09 -12.25
N HIS A 417 -22.27 -13.06 -12.10
CA HIS A 417 -22.52 -12.00 -11.11
C HIS A 417 -23.75 -11.15 -11.43
N VAL A 418 -24.07 -10.89 -12.70
CA VAL A 418 -25.34 -10.26 -13.11
C VAL A 418 -26.54 -11.07 -12.63
N SER A 419 -26.52 -12.39 -12.83
CA SER A 419 -27.61 -13.27 -12.36
C SER A 419 -27.72 -13.30 -10.82
N LEU A 420 -26.59 -13.26 -10.12
CA LEU A 420 -26.55 -13.21 -8.66
C LEU A 420 -27.11 -11.88 -8.13
N ILE A 421 -26.86 -10.75 -8.80
CA ILE A 421 -27.41 -9.42 -8.43
C ILE A 421 -28.92 -9.42 -8.56
N ARG A 422 -29.44 -9.95 -9.68
CA ARG A 422 -30.88 -10.15 -9.85
C ARG A 422 -31.45 -11.00 -8.73
N SER A 423 -30.81 -12.12 -8.37
CA SER A 423 -31.31 -13.01 -7.32
C SER A 423 -31.41 -12.31 -5.95
N GLU A 424 -30.45 -11.45 -5.60
CA GLU A 424 -30.48 -10.70 -4.34
C GLU A 424 -31.53 -9.60 -4.35
N SER A 425 -31.76 -8.92 -5.48
CA SER A 425 -32.84 -7.92 -5.59
C SER A 425 -34.24 -8.52 -5.38
N LEU A 426 -34.42 -9.81 -5.70
CA LEU A 426 -35.67 -10.54 -5.46
C LEU A 426 -35.81 -10.97 -4.00
N ALA A 427 -34.68 -11.25 -3.33
CA ALA A 427 -34.67 -11.63 -1.92
C ALA A 427 -34.76 -10.43 -0.96
N GLY A 428 -34.40 -9.22 -1.42
CA GLY A 428 -34.43 -7.99 -0.64
C GLY A 428 -35.79 -7.29 -0.55
N GLU A 429 -35.89 -6.37 0.40
CA GLU A 429 -37.03 -5.52 0.69
C GLU A 429 -37.07 -4.27 -0.23
N LEU A 430 -37.02 -4.50 -1.54
CA LEU A 430 -37.12 -3.45 -2.55
C LEU A 430 -38.55 -3.15 -2.97
N THR A 431 -38.80 -1.94 -3.47
CA THR A 431 -40.07 -1.61 -4.12
C THR A 431 -40.20 -2.39 -5.43
N GLU A 432 -41.45 -2.64 -5.86
CA GLU A 432 -41.69 -3.36 -7.11
C GLU A 432 -41.11 -2.63 -8.33
N GLN A 433 -41.14 -1.30 -8.32
CA GLN A 433 -40.55 -0.47 -9.37
C GLN A 433 -39.02 -0.65 -9.46
N ASP A 434 -38.34 -0.69 -8.31
CA ASP A 434 -36.89 -0.90 -8.27
C ASP A 434 -36.50 -2.30 -8.75
N ARG A 435 -37.26 -3.34 -8.35
CA ARG A 435 -37.04 -4.72 -8.84
C ARG A 435 -37.17 -4.81 -10.35
N GLN A 436 -38.20 -4.18 -10.91
CA GLN A 436 -38.42 -4.14 -12.36
C GLN A 436 -37.27 -3.43 -13.08
N LEU A 437 -36.77 -2.32 -12.53
CA LEU A 437 -35.64 -1.59 -13.11
C LEU A 437 -34.35 -2.44 -13.10
N ILE A 438 -34.04 -3.11 -11.98
CA ILE A 438 -32.89 -4.02 -11.87
C ILE A 438 -33.04 -5.19 -12.84
N GLN A 439 -34.25 -5.76 -12.97
CA GLN A 439 -34.52 -6.84 -13.92
C GLN A 439 -34.27 -6.40 -15.36
N LEU A 440 -34.83 -5.25 -15.78
CA LEU A 440 -34.63 -4.71 -17.12
C LEU A 440 -33.14 -4.48 -17.43
N ARG A 441 -32.38 -3.92 -16.48
CA ARG A 441 -30.94 -3.69 -16.65
C ARG A 441 -30.15 -5.00 -16.73
N THR A 442 -30.52 -5.99 -15.92
CA THR A 442 -29.93 -7.33 -15.95
C THR A 442 -30.17 -8.00 -17.30
N GLU A 443 -31.40 -7.98 -17.81
CA GLU A 443 -31.77 -8.56 -19.11
C GLU A 443 -31.03 -7.87 -20.26
N ALA A 444 -30.89 -6.55 -20.21
CA ALA A 444 -30.11 -5.79 -21.19
C ALA A 444 -28.63 -6.20 -21.19
N LEU A 445 -28.01 -6.41 -20.01
CA LEU A 445 -26.63 -6.86 -19.91
C LEU A 445 -26.46 -8.31 -20.38
N ILE A 446 -27.39 -9.20 -20.04
CA ILE A 446 -27.37 -10.58 -20.53
C ILE A 446 -27.47 -10.58 -22.06
N ALA A 447 -28.36 -9.78 -22.65
CA ALA A 447 -28.48 -9.67 -24.10
C ALA A 447 -27.24 -9.05 -24.78
N LYS A 448 -26.56 -8.10 -24.11
CA LYS A 448 -25.34 -7.46 -24.62
C LYS A 448 -24.14 -8.41 -24.63
N TRP A 449 -24.04 -9.32 -23.66
CA TRP A 449 -22.83 -10.10 -23.39
C TRP A 449 -22.97 -11.63 -23.58
N ALA A 450 -24.19 -12.15 -23.81
CA ALA A 450 -24.44 -13.52 -24.27
C ALA A 450 -23.85 -13.75 -25.66
#